data_AF-A0A448Q9D3-F1
#
_entry.id   AF-A0A448Q9D3-F1
#
_cell.length_a   1.000
_cell.length_b   1.000
_cell.length_c   1.000
_cell.angle_alpha   90.00
_cell.angle_beta   90.00
_cell.angle_gamma   90.00
#
_symmetry.space_group_name_H-M   'P 1'
#
loop_
_entity.id
_entity.type
_entity.pdbx_description
1 polymer ?
#
loop_
_entity_poly.entity_id
_entity_poly.type
_entity_poly.pdbx_seq_one_letter_code
_entity_poly.pdbx_strand_id
1 'polypeptide(L)'
;MIIETDNKLTQINQTLAKSSKNQLSQAFFDTLNNWQKPLKQFQALSFFNDIGTFKGLEKISLVLQQKPGYSTIFHVWQELRFYLKVLSHQSLISQKSLSELYEVWCFLVIRRLLIEELGFEEVSSQKAKLMFSDQLDLMMKDGMYGAFHFERPDGLKIKLAHEPIFHQKTEIKSYLNTQKPDILLEVLFPNKQRFIWLFDAKYRLNSDDGEDDLVPDEAINQMHRYRDALVWAKHEGKSRPVFGAYALYPGFFDQVNMKNPYQAGIDEVGIGAFALLPSQQNQGAIWLRDFFNAQLGNYLLSSPLIKEEHLFVQEQSRIPYTGMKQQLYTDLTMLVSLGHAQEGENVRSIEYFERFKNGTAKYYHLPQDTFEMKYKGLQHIVNEIAFLGLAEQDEQGNKIINKVWQVKRVSIVKRNTLTEEQAGYISDSERLDYLFEIGMALNLPNSIRNIPLEGFRKSMKLTTLSKINNETEFNFIEPVYTEFYLNQ
;
A
#
# COMPACT_ATOMS: atom_id res chain seq x y z
N MET A 1 -11.65 -33.81 -29.53
CA MET A 1 -11.96 -32.80 -30.56
C MET A 1 -13.28 -33.11 -31.27
N ILE A 2 -13.43 -34.15 -32.11
CA ILE A 2 -14.69 -34.44 -32.84
C ILE A 2 -15.92 -34.56 -31.91
N ILE A 3 -15.81 -35.32 -30.82
CA ILE A 3 -16.88 -35.48 -29.82
C ILE A 3 -17.19 -34.15 -29.09
N GLU A 4 -16.15 -33.37 -28.78
CA GLU A 4 -16.29 -32.10 -28.06
C GLU A 4 -16.93 -31.01 -28.95
N THR A 5 -16.56 -30.97 -30.23
CA THR A 5 -17.16 -30.06 -31.23
C THR A 5 -18.62 -30.41 -31.48
N ASP A 6 -18.98 -31.69 -31.56
CA ASP A 6 -20.37 -32.14 -31.67
C ASP A 6 -21.19 -31.80 -30.42
N ASN A 7 -20.64 -31.98 -29.23
CA ASN A 7 -21.29 -31.59 -27.97
C ASN A 7 -21.49 -30.07 -27.87
N LYS A 8 -20.50 -29.27 -28.27
CA LYS A 8 -20.62 -27.80 -28.32
C LYS A 8 -21.66 -27.34 -29.34
N LEU A 9 -21.68 -27.94 -30.54
CA LEU A 9 -22.71 -27.66 -31.55
C LEU A 9 -24.12 -28.04 -31.05
N THR A 10 -24.23 -29.14 -30.30
CA THR A 10 -25.49 -29.57 -29.67
C THR A 10 -25.94 -28.60 -28.58
N GLN A 11 -25.02 -28.14 -27.72
CA GLN A 11 -25.32 -27.11 -26.71
C GLN A 11 -25.73 -25.79 -27.35
N ILE A 12 -25.05 -25.35 -28.41
CA ILE A 12 -25.39 -24.14 -29.17
C ILE A 12 -26.80 -24.28 -29.78
N ASN A 13 -27.12 -25.40 -30.41
CA ASN A 13 -28.46 -25.69 -30.94
C ASN A 13 -29.53 -25.67 -29.83
N GLN A 14 -29.27 -26.27 -28.68
CA GLN A 14 -30.21 -26.30 -27.55
C GLN A 14 -30.40 -24.92 -26.91
N THR A 15 -29.35 -24.10 -26.86
CA THR A 15 -29.37 -22.77 -26.27
C THR A 15 -30.12 -21.80 -27.18
N LEU A 16 -29.84 -21.86 -28.50
CA LEU A 16 -30.52 -21.06 -29.52
C LEU A 16 -32.00 -21.47 -29.70
N ALA A 17 -32.32 -22.76 -29.60
CA ALA A 17 -33.71 -23.23 -29.66
C ALA A 17 -34.55 -22.78 -28.44
N LYS A 18 -33.91 -22.51 -27.29
CA LYS A 18 -34.56 -21.99 -26.08
C LYS A 18 -34.68 -20.47 -26.06
N SER A 19 -33.73 -19.74 -26.64
CA SER A 19 -33.66 -18.27 -26.54
C SER A 19 -34.33 -17.52 -27.69
N SER A 20 -34.55 -18.12 -28.86
CA SER A 20 -35.01 -17.36 -30.03
C SER A 20 -35.90 -18.18 -30.97
N LYS A 21 -37.15 -18.45 -30.56
CA LYS A 21 -38.17 -19.03 -31.47
C LYS A 21 -38.54 -18.14 -32.67
N ASN A 22 -38.19 -16.85 -32.69
CA ASN A 22 -38.66 -15.90 -33.72
C ASN A 22 -37.57 -15.04 -34.40
N GLN A 23 -36.27 -15.29 -34.23
CA GLN A 23 -35.21 -14.43 -34.83
C GLN A 23 -34.23 -15.14 -35.78
N LEU A 24 -34.21 -16.47 -35.83
CA LEU A 24 -33.29 -17.22 -36.68
C LEU A 24 -34.06 -18.01 -37.73
N SER A 25 -33.63 -17.93 -38.98
CA SER A 25 -34.27 -18.63 -40.10
C SER A 25 -34.06 -20.14 -40.01
N GLN A 26 -35.03 -20.92 -40.49
CA GLN A 26 -34.93 -22.38 -40.57
C GLN A 26 -33.67 -22.83 -41.31
N ALA A 27 -33.26 -22.07 -42.34
CA ALA A 27 -32.05 -22.31 -43.12
C ALA A 27 -30.75 -22.28 -42.27
N PHE A 28 -30.71 -21.47 -41.21
CA PHE A 28 -29.56 -21.42 -40.31
C PHE A 28 -29.45 -22.71 -39.48
N PHE A 29 -30.57 -23.21 -38.95
CA PHE A 29 -30.62 -24.50 -38.26
C PHE A 29 -30.30 -25.68 -39.19
N ASP A 30 -30.76 -25.62 -40.44
CA ASP A 30 -30.43 -26.64 -41.44
C ASP A 30 -28.92 -26.66 -41.77
N THR A 31 -28.29 -25.48 -41.81
CA THR A 31 -26.83 -25.36 -42.04
C THR A 31 -26.05 -25.96 -40.86
N LEU A 32 -26.45 -25.64 -39.62
CA LEU A 32 -25.85 -26.22 -38.42
C LEU A 32 -26.01 -27.75 -38.37
N ASN A 33 -27.20 -28.26 -38.68
CA ASN A 33 -27.45 -29.70 -38.75
C ASN A 33 -26.62 -30.38 -39.84
N ASN A 34 -26.40 -29.71 -40.97
CA ASN A 34 -25.54 -30.22 -42.04
C ASN A 34 -24.06 -30.26 -41.64
N TRP A 35 -23.58 -29.31 -40.83
CA TRP A 35 -22.23 -29.37 -40.25
C TRP A 35 -22.09 -30.49 -39.21
N GLN A 36 -23.18 -30.85 -38.54
CA GLN A 36 -23.19 -31.89 -37.52
C GLN A 36 -23.24 -33.32 -38.07
N LYS A 37 -23.88 -33.53 -39.23
CA LYS A 37 -23.97 -34.84 -39.91
C LYS A 37 -22.61 -35.54 -40.14
N PRO A 38 -21.59 -34.91 -40.75
CA PRO A 38 -20.31 -35.58 -40.96
C PRO A 38 -19.63 -35.91 -39.63
N LEU A 39 -19.75 -35.06 -38.59
CA LEU A 39 -19.17 -35.33 -37.27
C LEU A 39 -19.78 -36.59 -36.63
N LYS A 40 -21.09 -36.76 -36.73
CA LYS A 40 -21.78 -37.98 -36.25
C LYS A 40 -21.42 -39.22 -37.06
N GLN A 41 -21.21 -39.07 -38.38
CA GLN A 41 -20.73 -40.17 -39.22
C GLN A 41 -19.31 -40.59 -38.85
N PHE A 42 -18.42 -39.63 -38.56
CA PHE A 42 -17.06 -39.92 -38.08
C PHE A 42 -17.05 -40.58 -36.69
N GLN A 43 -17.96 -40.19 -35.79
CA GLN A 43 -18.13 -40.85 -34.49
C GLN A 43 -18.65 -42.29 -34.61
N ALA A 44 -19.43 -42.60 -35.64
CA ALA A 44 -19.99 -43.94 -35.86
C ALA A 44 -18.98 -44.95 -36.44
N LEU A 45 -17.80 -44.50 -36.89
CA LEU A 45 -16.75 -45.39 -37.39
C LEU A 45 -16.09 -46.13 -36.21
N SER A 46 -16.06 -47.46 -36.29
CA SER A 46 -15.51 -48.35 -35.25
C SER A 46 -14.08 -47.99 -34.83
N PHE A 47 -13.26 -47.47 -35.75
CA PHE A 47 -11.90 -47.01 -35.49
C PHE A 47 -11.80 -45.95 -34.39
N PHE A 48 -12.79 -45.07 -34.24
CA PHE A 48 -12.78 -44.01 -33.23
C PHE A 48 -13.39 -44.42 -31.89
N ASN A 49 -14.09 -45.56 -31.82
CA ASN A 49 -14.66 -46.08 -30.57
C ASN A 49 -13.59 -46.64 -29.63
N ASP A 50 -12.45 -47.08 -30.17
CA ASP A 50 -11.32 -47.61 -29.40
C ASP A 50 -10.36 -46.51 -28.91
N ILE A 51 -10.56 -45.27 -29.37
CA ILE A 51 -9.75 -44.11 -28.99
C ILE A 51 -10.45 -43.41 -27.82
N GLY A 52 -9.97 -43.65 -26.60
CA GLY A 52 -10.47 -42.97 -25.40
C GLY A 52 -10.37 -41.45 -25.49
N THR A 53 -11.09 -40.74 -24.63
CA THR A 53 -11.04 -39.27 -24.57
C THR A 53 -9.60 -38.80 -24.39
N PHE A 54 -9.11 -38.01 -25.35
CA PHE A 54 -7.79 -37.40 -25.27
C PHE A 54 -7.76 -36.45 -24.06
N LYS A 55 -7.13 -36.89 -22.96
CA LYS A 55 -6.99 -36.12 -21.72
C LYS A 55 -5.93 -35.00 -21.79
N GLY A 56 -5.50 -34.65 -23.00
CA GLY A 56 -4.41 -33.70 -23.22
C GLY A 56 -3.03 -34.38 -23.22
N LEU A 57 -2.11 -33.80 -23.97
CA LEU A 57 -0.67 -34.00 -23.72
C LEU A 57 -0.32 -33.11 -22.52
N GLU A 58 -0.42 -33.61 -21.29
CA GLU A 58 0.07 -32.88 -20.11
C GLU A 58 1.61 -32.78 -20.06
N LYS A 59 2.31 -33.41 -21.00
CA LYS A 59 3.76 -33.28 -21.13
C LYS A 59 4.09 -32.09 -22.00
N ILE A 60 4.10 -30.91 -21.38
CA ILE A 60 4.84 -29.76 -21.88
C ILE A 60 6.29 -30.21 -22.07
N SER A 61 6.87 -29.95 -23.24
CA SER A 61 8.26 -30.33 -23.54
C SER A 61 9.21 -29.69 -22.52
N LEU A 62 10.03 -30.50 -21.85
CA LEU A 62 11.09 -30.03 -20.95
C LEU A 62 12.03 -29.04 -21.66
N VAL A 63 12.18 -29.19 -22.98
CA VAL A 63 12.99 -28.31 -23.83
C VAL A 63 12.40 -26.91 -23.90
N LEU A 64 11.07 -26.77 -23.90
CA LEU A 64 10.38 -25.47 -23.86
C LEU A 64 10.49 -24.79 -22.49
N GLN A 65 10.64 -25.57 -21.41
CA GLN A 65 10.82 -25.04 -20.05
C GLN A 65 12.26 -24.64 -19.73
N GLN A 66 13.26 -25.36 -20.25
CA GLN A 66 14.64 -25.26 -19.75
C GLN A 66 15.63 -24.58 -20.70
N LYS A 67 15.33 -24.42 -22.00
CA LYS A 67 16.29 -23.77 -22.93
C LYS A 67 16.11 -22.25 -22.95
N PRO A 68 17.19 -21.46 -22.78
CA PRO A 68 17.14 -20.01 -22.93
C PRO A 68 16.69 -19.65 -24.35
N GLY A 69 15.64 -18.83 -24.46
CA GLY A 69 14.97 -18.45 -25.71
C GLY A 69 13.58 -19.09 -25.88
N TYR A 70 13.38 -20.35 -25.46
CA TYR A 70 12.07 -21.00 -25.48
C TYR A 70 11.28 -20.81 -24.19
N SER A 71 11.98 -20.55 -23.06
CA SER A 71 11.34 -20.19 -21.79
C SER A 71 10.47 -18.94 -21.92
N THR A 72 10.90 -17.92 -22.67
CA THR A 72 10.13 -16.70 -22.91
C THR A 72 8.83 -16.98 -23.64
N ILE A 73 8.88 -17.80 -24.70
CA ILE A 73 7.69 -18.23 -25.45
C ILE A 73 6.78 -19.07 -24.54
N PHE A 74 7.38 -19.89 -23.67
CA PHE A 74 6.64 -20.68 -22.68
C PHE A 74 5.98 -19.80 -21.62
N HIS A 75 6.63 -18.74 -21.13
CA HIS A 75 6.03 -17.77 -20.22
C HIS A 75 4.89 -17.00 -20.87
N VAL A 76 5.08 -16.50 -22.09
CA VAL A 76 4.02 -15.85 -22.88
C VAL A 76 2.86 -16.82 -23.15
N TRP A 77 3.15 -18.09 -23.45
CA TRP A 77 2.12 -19.12 -23.63
C TRP A 77 1.41 -19.50 -22.33
N GLN A 78 2.12 -19.56 -21.20
CA GLN A 78 1.55 -19.80 -19.88
C GLN A 78 0.66 -18.64 -19.45
N GLU A 79 1.15 -17.40 -19.59
CA GLU A 79 0.38 -16.17 -19.40
C GLU A 79 -0.88 -16.24 -20.26
N LEU A 80 -0.75 -16.45 -21.57
CA LEU A 80 -1.87 -16.59 -22.50
C LEU A 80 -2.83 -17.71 -22.09
N ARG A 81 -2.33 -18.86 -21.60
CA ARG A 81 -3.17 -19.96 -21.10
C ARG A 81 -3.88 -19.58 -19.81
N PHE A 82 -3.26 -18.80 -18.92
CA PHE A 82 -3.90 -18.25 -17.73
C PHE A 82 -4.94 -17.18 -18.11
N TYR A 83 -4.65 -16.26 -19.06
CA TYR A 83 -5.64 -15.36 -19.64
C TYR A 83 -6.83 -16.14 -20.17
N LEU A 84 -6.57 -17.13 -21.02
CA LEU A 84 -7.62 -17.96 -21.59
C LEU A 84 -8.38 -18.73 -20.50
N LYS A 85 -7.75 -19.15 -19.41
CA LYS A 85 -8.42 -19.85 -18.30
C LYS A 85 -9.30 -18.91 -17.47
N VAL A 86 -8.80 -17.72 -17.11
CA VAL A 86 -9.56 -16.66 -16.43
C VAL A 86 -10.73 -16.21 -17.30
N LEU A 87 -10.51 -16.08 -18.61
CA LEU A 87 -11.50 -15.65 -19.59
C LEU A 87 -12.42 -16.78 -20.08
N SER A 88 -12.06 -18.06 -19.95
CA SER A 88 -12.81 -19.22 -20.49
C SER A 88 -14.19 -19.43 -19.86
N HIS A 89 -14.47 -18.73 -18.76
CA HIS A 89 -15.80 -18.69 -18.16
C HIS A 89 -16.76 -17.70 -18.87
N GLN A 90 -16.23 -16.87 -19.78
CA GLN A 90 -16.99 -16.02 -20.70
C GLN A 90 -16.67 -16.50 -22.12
N SER A 91 -17.64 -17.16 -22.76
CA SER A 91 -17.49 -17.97 -23.98
C SER A 91 -16.97 -17.26 -25.26
N LEU A 92 -16.43 -16.04 -25.20
CA LEU A 92 -16.09 -15.22 -26.37
C LEU A 92 -14.86 -14.31 -26.13
N ILE A 93 -13.67 -14.88 -25.90
CA ILE A 93 -12.39 -14.10 -25.90
C ILE A 93 -12.21 -13.30 -27.20
N SER A 94 -12.69 -13.82 -28.33
CA SER A 94 -12.64 -13.16 -29.65
C SER A 94 -13.42 -11.84 -29.73
N GLN A 95 -14.24 -11.50 -28.72
CA GLN A 95 -15.06 -10.28 -28.72
C GLN A 95 -14.56 -9.20 -27.75
N LYS A 96 -13.51 -9.47 -26.96
CA LYS A 96 -12.97 -8.48 -26.02
C LYS A 96 -12.09 -7.47 -26.71
N SER A 97 -12.17 -6.22 -26.28
CA SER A 97 -11.33 -5.14 -26.77
C SER A 97 -9.90 -5.25 -26.23
N LEU A 98 -8.94 -4.64 -26.93
CA LEU A 98 -7.54 -4.59 -26.49
C LEU A 98 -7.39 -3.91 -25.12
N SER A 99 -8.27 -2.96 -24.79
CA SER A 99 -8.29 -2.30 -23.48
C SER A 99 -8.66 -3.26 -22.35
N GLU A 100 -9.66 -4.11 -22.54
CA GLU A 100 -10.08 -5.11 -21.53
C GLU A 100 -9.00 -6.19 -21.35
N LEU A 101 -8.31 -6.57 -22.43
CA LEU A 101 -7.17 -7.49 -22.33
C LEU A 101 -6.02 -6.87 -21.53
N TYR A 102 -5.76 -5.57 -21.75
CA TYR A 102 -4.76 -4.83 -21.00
C TYR A 102 -5.11 -4.71 -19.51
N GLU A 103 -6.38 -4.47 -19.17
CA GLU A 103 -6.86 -4.44 -17.78
C GLU A 103 -6.61 -5.76 -17.04
N VAL A 104 -7.06 -6.87 -17.61
CA VAL A 104 -6.80 -8.21 -17.06
C VAL A 104 -5.29 -8.45 -16.97
N TRP A 105 -4.51 -7.87 -17.90
CA TRP A 105 -3.06 -8.01 -17.87
C TRP A 105 -2.39 -7.28 -16.73
N CYS A 106 -2.73 -6.01 -16.51
CA CYS A 106 -2.31 -5.24 -15.35
C CYS A 106 -2.64 -5.97 -14.03
N PHE A 107 -3.85 -6.55 -13.94
CA PHE A 107 -4.28 -7.31 -12.77
C PHE A 107 -3.38 -8.52 -12.48
N LEU A 108 -3.04 -9.29 -13.51
CA LEU A 108 -2.17 -10.45 -13.37
C LEU A 108 -0.71 -10.06 -13.06
N VAL A 109 -0.24 -8.94 -13.59
CA VAL A 109 1.09 -8.40 -13.26
C VAL A 109 1.16 -8.02 -11.78
N ILE A 110 0.15 -7.32 -11.24
CA ILE A 110 0.10 -6.99 -9.81
C ILE A 110 0.09 -8.26 -8.97
N ARG A 111 -0.73 -9.25 -9.32
CA ARG A 111 -0.73 -10.56 -8.64
C ARG A 111 0.66 -11.21 -8.64
N ARG A 112 1.34 -11.20 -9.79
CA ARG A 112 2.69 -11.77 -9.91
C ARG A 112 3.68 -11.05 -9.02
N LEU A 113 3.69 -9.71 -9.04
CA LEU A 113 4.56 -8.89 -8.20
C LEU A 113 4.38 -9.23 -6.72
N LEU A 114 3.13 -9.32 -6.24
CA LEU A 114 2.84 -9.68 -4.85
C LEU A 114 3.46 -11.03 -4.46
N ILE A 115 3.35 -12.05 -5.32
CA ILE A 115 3.86 -13.39 -5.02
C ILE A 115 5.39 -13.46 -5.17
N GLU A 116 5.91 -13.09 -6.33
CA GLU A 116 7.31 -13.33 -6.72
C GLU A 116 8.28 -12.33 -6.11
N GLU A 117 7.88 -11.06 -5.96
CA GLU A 117 8.78 -9.99 -5.50
C GLU A 117 8.58 -9.67 -4.00
N LEU A 118 7.35 -9.74 -3.49
CA LEU A 118 7.05 -9.36 -2.11
C LEU A 118 6.91 -10.54 -1.13
N GLY A 119 6.90 -11.79 -1.65
CA GLY A 119 6.88 -13.01 -0.84
C GLY A 119 5.52 -13.33 -0.22
N PHE A 120 4.43 -12.91 -0.85
CA PHE A 120 3.09 -13.27 -0.41
C PHE A 120 2.71 -14.69 -0.85
N GLU A 121 2.07 -15.44 0.04
CA GLU A 121 1.50 -16.74 -0.28
C GLU A 121 0.00 -16.60 -0.55
N GLU A 122 -0.45 -17.17 -1.67
CA GLU A 122 -1.87 -17.19 -1.99
C GLU A 122 -2.58 -18.19 -1.09
N VAL A 123 -3.46 -17.69 -0.21
CA VAL A 123 -4.31 -18.54 0.61
C VAL A 123 -5.42 -19.04 -0.28
N SER A 124 -5.19 -20.22 -0.89
CA SER A 124 -6.25 -20.92 -1.60
C SER A 124 -7.38 -21.14 -0.60
N SER A 125 -8.52 -20.47 -0.76
CA SER A 125 -9.68 -20.89 0.01
C SER A 125 -9.90 -22.37 -0.35
N GLN A 126 -9.96 -23.26 0.64
CA GLN A 126 -10.26 -24.67 0.38
C GLN A 126 -11.63 -24.84 -0.32
N LYS A 127 -12.47 -23.80 -0.29
CA LYS A 127 -13.68 -23.66 -1.11
C LYS A 127 -13.41 -23.43 -2.61
N ALA A 128 -12.28 -22.84 -3.01
CA ALA A 128 -11.91 -22.70 -4.41
C ALA A 128 -11.50 -24.03 -5.04
N LYS A 129 -10.87 -24.95 -4.28
CA LYS A 129 -10.44 -26.26 -4.80
C LYS A 129 -11.59 -27.22 -5.12
N LEU A 130 -12.72 -27.10 -4.43
CA LEU A 130 -13.94 -27.92 -4.66
C LEU A 130 -14.91 -27.30 -5.69
N MET A 131 -14.64 -26.08 -6.16
CA MET A 131 -15.48 -25.34 -7.14
C MET A 131 -14.77 -25.17 -8.50
N PHE A 132 -13.77 -26.00 -8.80
CA PHE A 132 -13.14 -26.08 -10.13
C PHE A 132 -13.84 -27.07 -11.07
N SER A 133 -14.82 -27.83 -10.57
CA SER A 133 -15.70 -28.68 -11.37
C SER A 133 -17.13 -28.17 -11.24
N ASP A 134 -17.65 -27.61 -12.33
CA ASP A 134 -19.04 -27.21 -12.53
C ASP A 134 -19.57 -26.10 -11.61
N GLN A 135 -19.98 -24.98 -12.23
CA GLN A 135 -20.55 -23.77 -11.62
C GLN A 135 -19.60 -22.91 -10.80
N LEU A 136 -19.17 -21.80 -11.41
CA LEU A 136 -18.82 -20.55 -10.70
C LEU A 136 -20.08 -19.92 -10.08
N ASP A 137 -20.80 -20.66 -9.24
CA ASP A 137 -21.69 -20.06 -8.24
C ASP A 137 -20.84 -19.69 -7.03
N LEU A 138 -19.98 -18.67 -7.20
CA LEU A 138 -19.31 -17.98 -6.10
C LEU A 138 -20.34 -17.10 -5.38
N MET A 139 -21.25 -17.71 -4.65
CA MET A 139 -22.02 -17.03 -3.62
C MET A 139 -21.07 -16.69 -2.46
N MET A 140 -20.88 -15.41 -2.13
CA MET A 140 -21.04 -14.86 -0.78
C MET A 140 -21.00 -13.31 -0.79
N LYS A 141 -21.63 -12.76 0.26
CA LYS A 141 -21.98 -11.36 0.55
C LYS A 141 -20.87 -10.34 0.21
N ASP A 142 -21.29 -9.20 -0.35
CA ASP A 142 -20.56 -7.91 -0.45
C ASP A 142 -20.11 -7.43 -1.85
N GLY A 143 -20.62 -8.03 -2.93
CA GLY A 143 -20.56 -7.39 -4.27
C GLY A 143 -19.16 -7.28 -4.90
N MET A 144 -18.20 -8.04 -4.37
CA MET A 144 -16.81 -8.12 -4.80
C MET A 144 -16.56 -9.49 -5.45
N TYR A 145 -16.73 -9.58 -6.77
CA TYR A 145 -16.52 -10.83 -7.52
C TYR A 145 -15.03 -11.07 -7.77
N GLY A 146 -14.54 -12.30 -7.64
CA GLY A 146 -13.19 -12.69 -8.10
C GLY A 146 -11.98 -12.18 -7.29
N ALA A 147 -12.12 -11.97 -5.98
CA ALA A 147 -11.00 -11.49 -5.15
C ALA A 147 -10.01 -12.61 -4.73
N PHE A 148 -8.73 -12.40 -5.00
CA PHE A 148 -7.63 -13.23 -4.48
C PHE A 148 -7.21 -12.75 -3.10
N HIS A 149 -6.91 -13.70 -2.22
CA HIS A 149 -6.46 -13.42 -0.86
C HIS A 149 -5.05 -13.95 -0.69
N PHE A 150 -4.18 -13.10 -0.16
CA PHE A 150 -2.79 -13.41 0.10
C PHE A 150 -2.48 -13.15 1.56
N GLU A 151 -1.64 -13.99 2.14
CA GLU A 151 -1.12 -13.82 3.48
C GLU A 151 0.40 -13.91 3.42
N ARG A 152 1.06 -13.14 4.29
CA ARG A 152 2.51 -13.17 4.46
C ARG A 152 2.83 -13.57 5.89
N PRO A 153 3.96 -14.27 6.15
CA PRO A 153 4.26 -14.78 7.49
C PRO A 153 4.42 -13.71 8.57
N ASP A 154 4.62 -12.46 8.20
CA ASP A 154 4.67 -11.30 9.10
C ASP A 154 3.28 -10.85 9.59
N GLY A 155 2.19 -11.41 9.03
CA GLY A 155 0.82 -11.09 9.42
C GLY A 155 0.14 -10.06 8.52
N LEU A 156 0.80 -9.56 7.46
CA LEU A 156 0.13 -8.79 6.43
C LEU A 156 -0.83 -9.66 5.62
N LYS A 157 -2.05 -9.17 5.43
CA LYS A 157 -3.04 -9.81 4.56
C LYS A 157 -3.41 -8.87 3.43
N ILE A 158 -3.46 -9.40 2.22
CA ILE A 158 -3.79 -8.64 1.02
C ILE A 158 -5.00 -9.27 0.34
N LYS A 159 -5.92 -8.42 -0.11
CA LYS A 159 -7.04 -8.78 -0.96
C LYS A 159 -6.95 -8.01 -2.27
N LEU A 160 -6.82 -8.75 -3.37
CA LEU A 160 -6.75 -8.21 -4.73
C LEU A 160 -8.06 -8.54 -5.46
N ALA A 161 -8.84 -7.52 -5.81
CA ALA A 161 -10.13 -7.69 -6.49
C ALA A 161 -10.11 -7.06 -7.90
N HIS A 162 -10.75 -7.74 -8.85
CA HIS A 162 -10.97 -7.26 -10.21
C HIS A 162 -12.38 -6.67 -10.31
N GLU A 163 -12.51 -5.48 -10.87
CA GLU A 163 -13.77 -4.80 -11.12
C GLU A 163 -14.73 -4.71 -9.90
N PRO A 164 -14.26 -4.31 -8.70
CA PRO A 164 -15.10 -4.19 -7.52
C PRO A 164 -16.23 -3.15 -7.69
N ILE A 165 -17.43 -3.46 -7.19
CA ILE A 165 -18.59 -2.56 -7.31
C ILE A 165 -18.91 -1.92 -5.96
N PHE A 166 -18.78 -0.59 -5.89
CA PHE A 166 -19.12 0.20 -4.69
C PHE A 166 -20.42 0.96 -4.86
N HIS A 167 -21.34 0.79 -3.92
CA HIS A 167 -22.64 1.48 -3.91
C HIS A 167 -23.04 1.84 -2.47
N GLN A 168 -24.25 2.35 -2.25
CA GLN A 168 -24.63 2.85 -0.91
C GLN A 168 -24.75 1.76 0.17
N LYS A 169 -24.90 0.49 -0.23
CA LYS A 169 -25.12 -0.65 0.67
C LYS A 169 -23.85 -1.42 1.02
N THR A 170 -22.72 -1.12 0.38
CA THR A 170 -21.43 -1.75 0.69
C THR A 170 -20.84 -1.15 1.97
N GLU A 171 -19.93 -1.89 2.62
CA GLU A 171 -19.19 -1.42 3.82
C GLU A 171 -18.45 -0.11 3.52
N ILE A 172 -17.82 -0.05 2.34
CA ILE A 172 -17.28 1.16 1.74
C ILE A 172 -18.35 1.75 0.85
N LYS A 173 -18.88 2.91 1.21
CA LYS A 173 -20.02 3.51 0.53
C LYS A 173 -19.54 4.47 -0.54
N SER A 174 -20.23 4.44 -1.68
CA SER A 174 -20.33 5.61 -2.53
C SER A 174 -21.73 6.20 -2.43
N TYR A 175 -21.83 7.48 -2.08
CA TYR A 175 -23.10 8.14 -1.74
C TYR A 175 -23.93 8.52 -2.96
N LEU A 176 -23.28 9.00 -4.02
CA LEU A 176 -23.97 9.56 -5.18
C LEU A 176 -24.07 8.53 -6.31
N ASN A 177 -22.91 8.09 -6.81
CA ASN A 177 -22.82 7.27 -8.01
C ASN A 177 -22.08 5.98 -7.71
N THR A 178 -22.54 4.86 -8.26
CA THR A 178 -21.81 3.60 -8.21
C THR A 178 -20.42 3.79 -8.80
N GLN A 179 -19.39 3.38 -8.07
CA GLN A 179 -18.00 3.40 -8.53
C GLN A 179 -17.54 1.97 -8.83
N LYS A 180 -16.83 1.81 -9.95
CA LYS A 180 -16.27 0.54 -10.40
C LYS A 180 -14.85 0.78 -10.91
N PRO A 181 -13.84 0.85 -10.02
CA PRO A 181 -12.45 0.82 -10.46
C PRO A 181 -12.11 -0.57 -11.01
N ASP A 182 -11.03 -0.67 -11.80
CA ASP A 182 -10.65 -1.92 -12.45
C ASP A 182 -9.96 -2.87 -11.49
N ILE A 183 -9.09 -2.34 -10.63
CA ILE A 183 -8.30 -3.14 -9.70
C ILE A 183 -8.32 -2.48 -8.33
N LEU A 184 -8.57 -3.29 -7.31
CA LEU A 184 -8.47 -2.90 -5.92
C LEU A 184 -7.48 -3.79 -5.19
N LEU A 185 -6.58 -3.13 -4.46
CA LEU A 185 -5.62 -3.76 -3.57
C LEU A 185 -5.91 -3.29 -2.15
N GLU A 186 -6.55 -4.14 -1.35
CA GLU A 186 -6.81 -3.90 0.07
C GLU A 186 -5.74 -4.61 0.91
N VAL A 187 -5.11 -3.86 1.81
CA VAL A 187 -4.05 -4.32 2.70
C VAL A 187 -4.53 -4.22 4.13
N LEU A 188 -4.45 -5.32 4.88
CA LEU A 188 -4.76 -5.40 6.29
C LEU A 188 -3.47 -5.65 7.07
N PHE A 189 -3.15 -4.70 7.95
CA PHE A 189 -2.01 -4.76 8.85
C PHE A 189 -2.35 -5.56 10.13
N PRO A 190 -1.34 -6.10 10.86
CA PRO A 190 -1.56 -6.85 12.11
C PRO A 190 -2.34 -6.05 13.17
N ASN A 191 -2.13 -4.74 13.21
CA ASN A 191 -2.86 -3.78 14.06
C ASN A 191 -4.33 -3.53 13.63
N LYS A 192 -4.85 -4.32 12.67
CA LYS A 192 -6.21 -4.25 12.10
C LYS A 192 -6.52 -3.00 11.27
N GLN A 193 -5.52 -2.18 10.97
CA GLN A 193 -5.69 -1.06 10.05
C GLN A 193 -5.78 -1.57 8.62
N ARG A 194 -6.63 -0.91 7.84
CA ARG A 194 -6.92 -1.27 6.44
C ARG A 194 -6.58 -0.11 5.55
N PHE A 195 -5.87 -0.40 4.48
CA PHE A 195 -5.53 0.55 3.43
C PHE A 195 -5.98 0.02 2.08
N ILE A 196 -6.38 0.94 1.21
CA ILE A 196 -6.83 0.60 -0.14
C ILE A 196 -6.06 1.42 -1.15
N TRP A 197 -5.44 0.73 -2.09
CA TRP A 197 -4.98 1.31 -3.34
C TRP A 197 -5.91 0.90 -4.47
N LEU A 198 -6.24 1.88 -5.30
CA LEU A 198 -7.05 1.69 -6.49
C LEU A 198 -6.17 1.83 -7.73
N PHE A 199 -6.36 0.94 -8.70
CA PHE A 199 -5.73 1.05 -10.00
C PHE A 199 -6.77 0.97 -11.11
N ASP A 200 -6.55 1.74 -12.17
CA ASP A 200 -7.39 1.76 -13.37
C ASP A 200 -6.49 1.68 -14.60
N ALA A 201 -6.75 0.71 -15.46
CA ALA A 201 -5.92 0.40 -16.61
C ALA A 201 -6.45 1.10 -17.86
N LYS A 202 -5.69 2.07 -18.37
CA LYS A 202 -6.01 2.81 -19.58
C LYS A 202 -5.07 2.42 -20.71
N TYR A 203 -5.60 1.72 -21.72
CA TYR A 203 -4.87 1.40 -22.95
C TYR A 203 -4.89 2.57 -23.94
N ARG A 204 -4.42 3.75 -23.52
CA ARG A 204 -4.28 4.97 -24.34
C ARG A 204 -3.14 5.82 -23.82
N LEU A 205 -2.47 6.51 -24.74
CA LEU A 205 -1.46 7.53 -24.43
C LEU A 205 -2.07 8.91 -24.74
N ASN A 206 -1.55 9.95 -24.10
CA ASN A 206 -1.89 11.30 -24.49
C ASN A 206 -1.37 11.55 -25.92
N SER A 207 -2.18 12.21 -26.73
CA SER A 207 -1.94 12.44 -28.15
C SER A 207 -1.32 13.81 -28.44
N ASP A 208 -1.01 14.60 -27.41
CA ASP A 208 -0.25 15.84 -27.56
C ASP A 208 1.19 15.49 -27.97
N ASP A 209 1.76 16.23 -28.93
CA ASP A 209 3.07 16.03 -29.59
C ASP A 209 4.32 16.12 -28.66
N GLY A 210 4.22 15.65 -27.41
CA GLY A 210 5.35 15.47 -26.51
C GLY A 210 6.17 14.23 -26.87
N GLU A 211 7.49 14.27 -26.63
CA GLU A 211 8.39 13.12 -26.82
C GLU A 211 8.12 11.97 -25.81
N ASP A 212 7.39 12.25 -24.73
CA ASP A 212 7.13 11.30 -23.63
C ASP A 212 5.74 10.64 -23.72
N ASP A 213 5.70 9.32 -23.54
CA ASP A 213 4.47 8.55 -23.46
C ASP A 213 3.74 8.84 -22.13
N LEU A 214 2.85 9.82 -22.10
CA LEU A 214 2.10 10.20 -20.90
C LEU A 214 0.69 9.61 -20.87
N VAL A 215 0.12 9.42 -19.67
CA VAL A 215 -1.29 9.01 -19.53
C VAL A 215 -2.20 10.22 -19.81
N PRO A 216 -3.38 10.02 -20.43
CA PRO A 216 -4.34 11.11 -20.60
C PRO A 216 -4.78 11.74 -19.27
N ASP A 217 -4.94 13.07 -19.25
CA ASP A 217 -5.37 13.82 -18.06
C ASP A 217 -6.69 13.32 -17.46
N GLU A 218 -7.60 12.82 -18.31
CA GLU A 218 -8.88 12.24 -17.88
C GLU A 218 -8.66 11.02 -16.95
N ALA A 219 -7.61 10.24 -17.18
CA ALA A 219 -7.28 9.09 -16.33
C ALA A 219 -6.86 9.55 -14.92
N ILE A 220 -6.05 10.60 -14.82
CA ILE A 220 -5.65 11.19 -13.53
C ILE A 220 -6.87 11.78 -12.81
N ASN A 221 -7.73 12.51 -13.53
CA ASN A 221 -8.98 13.05 -12.98
C ASN A 221 -9.92 11.93 -12.46
N GLN A 222 -9.95 10.80 -13.15
CA GLN A 222 -10.70 9.63 -12.69
C GLN A 222 -10.13 9.08 -11.37
N MET A 223 -8.81 9.15 -11.15
CA MET A 223 -8.20 8.72 -9.88
C MET A 223 -8.56 9.65 -8.73
N HIS A 224 -8.58 10.97 -8.96
CA HIS A 224 -9.14 11.93 -7.99
C HIS A 224 -10.58 11.58 -7.63
N ARG A 225 -11.41 11.28 -8.64
CA ARG A 225 -12.81 10.89 -8.44
C ARG A 225 -12.94 9.65 -7.55
N TYR A 226 -12.18 8.59 -7.84
CA TYR A 226 -12.26 7.35 -7.08
C TYR A 226 -11.78 7.50 -5.64
N ARG A 227 -10.67 8.20 -5.42
CA ARG A 227 -10.16 8.49 -4.08
C ARG A 227 -11.20 9.24 -3.24
N ASP A 228 -11.89 10.20 -3.85
CA ASP A 228 -12.84 11.05 -3.12
C ASP A 228 -14.26 10.48 -2.99
N ALA A 229 -14.67 9.62 -3.91
CA ALA A 229 -16.02 9.07 -3.96
C ALA A 229 -16.27 7.92 -2.97
N LEU A 230 -15.20 7.31 -2.43
CA LEU A 230 -15.29 6.17 -1.52
C LEU A 230 -15.10 6.61 -0.06
N VAL A 231 -16.08 6.30 0.77
CA VAL A 231 -16.08 6.69 2.19
C VAL A 231 -16.45 5.49 3.05
N TRP A 232 -15.66 5.27 4.08
CA TRP A 232 -15.98 4.32 5.13
C TRP A 232 -17.05 4.92 6.04
N ALA A 233 -18.14 4.20 6.27
CA ALA A 233 -19.21 4.63 7.18
C ALA A 233 -19.37 3.60 8.30
N LYS A 234 -18.63 3.78 9.40
CA LYS A 234 -18.76 2.98 10.63
C LYS A 234 -19.58 3.74 11.66
N HIS A 235 -20.00 3.05 12.73
CA HIS A 235 -20.74 3.65 13.84
C HIS A 235 -19.97 4.79 14.54
N GLU A 236 -18.63 4.80 14.45
CA GLU A 236 -17.74 5.76 15.12
C GLU A 236 -17.41 7.00 14.27
N GLY A 237 -17.89 7.06 13.01
CA GLY A 237 -17.66 8.21 12.13
C GLY A 237 -17.41 7.82 10.67
N LYS A 238 -17.14 8.84 9.86
CA LYS A 238 -16.76 8.70 8.46
C LYS A 238 -15.24 8.86 8.32
N SER A 239 -14.60 7.96 7.59
CA SER A 239 -13.18 8.06 7.24
C SER A 239 -12.97 7.75 5.76
N ARG A 240 -11.83 8.17 5.22
CA ARG A 240 -11.44 7.86 3.84
C ARG A 240 -10.58 6.60 3.84
N PRO A 241 -11.01 5.51 3.18
CA PRO A 241 -10.26 4.25 3.18
C PRO A 241 -9.24 4.15 2.04
N VAL A 242 -9.40 4.96 0.98
CA VAL A 242 -8.50 4.98 -0.17
C VAL A 242 -7.30 5.85 0.16
N PHE A 243 -6.13 5.24 0.15
CA PHE A 243 -4.86 5.89 0.42
C PHE A 243 -4.28 6.53 -0.84
N GLY A 244 -4.31 5.77 -1.94
CA GLY A 244 -3.80 6.23 -3.23
C GLY A 244 -4.59 5.62 -4.37
N ALA A 245 -4.63 6.35 -5.48
CA ALA A 245 -5.31 5.94 -6.70
C ALA A 245 -4.41 6.23 -7.90
N TYR A 246 -4.13 5.20 -8.69
CA TYR A 246 -3.11 5.28 -9.74
C TYR A 246 -3.63 4.75 -11.08
N ALA A 247 -3.30 5.45 -12.17
CA ALA A 247 -3.56 4.95 -13.51
C ALA A 247 -2.43 4.01 -13.97
N LEU A 248 -2.78 2.92 -14.67
CA LEU A 248 -1.84 2.02 -15.33
C LEU A 248 -1.96 2.19 -16.84
N TYR A 249 -0.85 2.41 -17.53
CA TYR A 249 -0.90 2.76 -18.95
C TYR A 249 0.33 2.21 -19.71
N PRO A 250 0.18 1.93 -21.02
CA PRO A 250 1.21 1.23 -21.80
C PRO A 250 2.32 2.19 -22.29
N GLY A 251 2.90 2.99 -21.40
CA GLY A 251 3.98 3.92 -21.73
C GLY A 251 5.34 3.23 -21.80
N PHE A 252 6.16 3.60 -22.79
CA PHE A 252 7.49 3.07 -22.97
C PHE A 252 8.55 3.95 -22.31
N PHE A 253 9.13 3.47 -21.21
CA PHE A 253 10.19 4.17 -20.48
C PHE A 253 11.31 3.23 -20.09
N ASP A 254 12.54 3.76 -20.05
CA ASP A 254 13.65 3.12 -19.36
C ASP A 254 13.53 3.37 -17.84
N GLN A 255 12.70 2.56 -17.20
CA GLN A 255 12.38 2.70 -15.77
C GLN A 255 13.60 2.51 -14.84
N VAL A 256 14.73 2.01 -15.35
CA VAL A 256 15.98 1.85 -14.57
C VAL A 256 16.70 3.18 -14.44
N ASN A 257 16.81 3.92 -15.55
CA ASN A 257 17.62 5.14 -15.62
C ASN A 257 16.77 6.42 -15.47
N MET A 258 15.45 6.32 -15.70
CA MET A 258 14.52 7.44 -15.62
C MET A 258 13.69 7.42 -14.34
N LYS A 259 13.36 8.61 -13.85
CA LYS A 259 12.36 8.79 -12.80
C LYS A 259 10.96 8.82 -13.41
N ASN A 260 9.98 8.29 -12.67
CA ASN A 260 8.58 8.37 -13.08
C ASN A 260 8.15 9.84 -13.22
N PRO A 261 7.59 10.28 -14.38
CA PRO A 261 7.07 11.63 -14.56
C PRO A 261 6.04 12.04 -13.49
N TYR A 262 5.27 11.07 -12.97
CA TYR A 262 4.22 11.28 -11.99
C TYR A 262 4.69 11.14 -10.53
N GLN A 263 5.99 10.98 -10.29
CA GLN A 263 6.52 10.69 -8.95
C GLN A 263 6.13 11.75 -7.92
N ALA A 264 6.19 13.03 -8.27
CA ALA A 264 5.82 14.12 -7.38
C ALA A 264 4.35 14.04 -6.93
N GLY A 265 3.44 13.69 -7.84
CA GLY A 265 2.01 13.52 -7.50
C GLY A 265 1.76 12.29 -6.62
N ILE A 266 2.52 11.21 -6.86
CA ILE A 266 2.46 9.99 -6.04
C ILE A 266 2.90 10.29 -4.60
N ASP A 267 4.00 11.03 -4.43
CA ASP A 267 4.58 11.29 -3.11
C ASP A 267 3.78 12.34 -2.31
N GLU A 268 3.36 13.43 -2.96
CA GLU A 268 2.68 14.55 -2.30
C GLU A 268 1.19 14.27 -2.05
N VAL A 269 0.49 13.68 -3.03
CA VAL A 269 -0.99 13.62 -3.04
C VAL A 269 -1.53 12.20 -3.10
N GLY A 270 -0.69 11.20 -3.42
CA GLY A 270 -1.13 9.82 -3.59
C GLY A 270 -1.90 9.56 -4.87
N ILE A 271 -1.71 10.42 -5.87
CA ILE A 271 -2.36 10.30 -7.18
C ILE A 271 -1.30 10.43 -8.26
N GLY A 272 -1.32 9.49 -9.20
CA GLY A 272 -0.39 9.51 -10.33
C GLY A 272 -0.62 8.34 -11.27
N ALA A 273 0.42 7.96 -11.99
CA ALA A 273 0.34 6.85 -12.92
C ALA A 273 1.64 6.03 -12.93
N PHE A 274 1.52 4.75 -13.28
CA PHE A 274 2.63 3.85 -13.50
C PHE A 274 2.57 3.31 -14.93
N ALA A 275 3.67 3.50 -15.66
CA ALA A 275 3.86 2.86 -16.94
C ALA A 275 4.02 1.35 -16.74
N LEU A 276 3.24 0.55 -17.47
CA LEU A 276 3.24 -0.90 -17.36
C LEU A 276 3.26 -1.57 -18.74
N LEU A 277 4.36 -2.28 -19.04
CA LEU A 277 4.53 -2.98 -20.31
C LEU A 277 5.03 -4.42 -20.15
N PRO A 278 4.57 -5.36 -21.00
CA PRO A 278 5.12 -6.71 -21.06
C PRO A 278 6.60 -6.66 -21.46
N SER A 279 7.47 -7.23 -20.64
CA SER A 279 8.91 -7.27 -20.90
C SER A 279 9.54 -8.56 -20.37
N GLN A 280 10.62 -9.03 -20.99
CA GLN A 280 11.24 -10.32 -20.70
C GLN A 280 11.84 -10.41 -19.28
N GLN A 281 12.07 -9.28 -18.62
CA GLN A 281 12.68 -9.19 -17.28
C GLN A 281 11.86 -8.31 -16.32
N ASN A 282 10.57 -8.10 -16.59
CA ASN A 282 9.71 -7.18 -15.80
C ASN A 282 10.25 -5.74 -15.68
N GLN A 283 11.13 -5.33 -16.60
CA GLN A 283 11.70 -3.98 -16.64
C GLN A 283 10.64 -2.91 -16.86
N GLY A 284 9.53 -3.26 -17.52
CA GLY A 284 8.36 -2.40 -17.69
C GLY A 284 7.45 -2.28 -16.46
N ALA A 285 7.82 -2.84 -15.30
CA ALA A 285 7.04 -2.78 -14.06
C ALA A 285 7.88 -2.38 -12.83
N ILE A 286 9.08 -1.85 -13.05
CA ILE A 286 10.03 -1.47 -11.99
C ILE A 286 9.45 -0.40 -11.07
N TRP A 287 8.87 0.67 -11.61
CA TRP A 287 8.32 1.75 -10.78
C TRP A 287 7.19 1.26 -9.87
N LEU A 288 6.31 0.39 -10.38
CA LEU A 288 5.22 -0.20 -9.58
C LEU A 288 5.76 -1.18 -8.53
N ARG A 289 6.77 -1.99 -8.89
CA ARG A 289 7.44 -2.90 -7.95
C ARG A 289 8.12 -2.13 -6.83
N ASP A 290 8.89 -1.09 -7.17
CA ASP A 290 9.62 -0.28 -6.21
C ASP A 290 8.67 0.48 -5.28
N PHE A 291 7.52 0.94 -5.82
CA PHE A 291 6.42 1.45 -5.02
C PHE A 291 5.91 0.42 -4.01
N PHE A 292 5.54 -0.80 -4.45
CA PHE A 292 5.08 -1.83 -3.50
C PHE A 292 6.15 -2.22 -2.47
N ASN A 293 7.42 -2.32 -2.88
CA ASN A 293 8.54 -2.58 -1.97
C ASN A 293 8.70 -1.46 -0.93
N ALA A 294 8.57 -0.19 -1.34
CA ALA A 294 8.67 0.94 -0.43
C ALA A 294 7.54 0.94 0.61
N GLN A 295 6.30 0.66 0.16
CA GLN A 295 5.08 0.75 0.96
C GLN A 295 4.82 -0.47 1.85
N LEU A 296 4.97 -1.69 1.31
CA LEU A 296 4.65 -2.95 1.99
C LEU A 296 5.89 -3.63 2.60
N GLY A 297 7.09 -3.18 2.21
CA GLY A 297 8.34 -3.87 2.54
C GLY A 297 8.49 -5.17 1.76
N ASN A 298 9.71 -5.62 1.58
CA ASN A 298 10.00 -6.88 0.90
C ASN A 298 10.35 -7.95 1.94
N TYR A 299 9.51 -9.00 2.07
CA TYR A 299 9.77 -10.08 3.02
C TYR A 299 10.93 -11.01 2.58
N LEU A 300 11.17 -11.10 1.27
CA LEU A 300 12.22 -11.94 0.69
C LEU A 300 13.63 -11.35 0.90
N LEU A 301 13.72 -10.04 1.15
CA LEU A 301 14.95 -9.33 1.49
C LEU A 301 15.01 -9.13 3.02
N SER A 302 16.07 -9.65 3.65
CA SER A 302 16.21 -9.81 5.12
C SER A 302 15.80 -8.60 5.99
N SER A 303 15.16 -8.94 7.13
CA SER A 303 14.46 -8.13 8.15
C SER A 303 13.10 -7.58 7.72
N PRO A 304 12.02 -8.37 7.89
CA PRO A 304 10.65 -7.92 7.66
C PRO A 304 10.23 -6.94 8.77
N LEU A 305 10.57 -5.67 8.60
CA LEU A 305 9.93 -4.60 9.37
C LEU A 305 8.60 -4.30 8.69
N ILE A 306 7.52 -4.75 9.32
CA ILE A 306 6.18 -4.29 8.98
C ILE A 306 6.17 -2.80 9.28
N LYS A 307 6.06 -2.00 8.22
CA LYS A 307 6.01 -0.54 8.31
C LYS A 307 4.58 -0.10 8.63
N GLU A 308 4.09 -0.46 9.81
CA GLU A 308 2.68 -0.27 10.19
C GLU A 308 2.29 1.21 10.22
N GLU A 309 3.17 2.08 10.73
CA GLU A 309 2.84 3.48 10.98
C GLU A 309 3.29 4.40 9.82
N HIS A 310 4.10 3.88 8.90
CA HIS A 310 4.80 4.61 7.87
C HIS A 310 3.82 5.26 6.89
N LEU A 311 2.77 4.53 6.56
CA LEU A 311 1.69 5.01 5.71
C LEU A 311 1.01 6.25 6.29
N PHE A 312 0.80 6.30 7.60
CA PHE A 312 0.21 7.47 8.26
C PHE A 312 1.15 8.66 8.32
N VAL A 313 2.46 8.40 8.22
CA VAL A 313 3.48 9.43 8.21
C VAL A 313 3.61 10.10 6.85
N GLN A 314 3.20 9.47 5.76
CA GLN A 314 3.36 10.06 4.43
C GLN A 314 2.49 11.32 4.25
N GLU A 315 3.03 12.30 3.52
CA GLU A 315 2.38 13.60 3.26
C GLU A 315 0.96 13.43 2.69
N GLN A 316 0.79 12.52 1.72
CA GLN A 316 -0.50 12.17 1.11
C GLN A 316 -1.60 11.77 2.13
N SER A 317 -1.23 11.19 3.27
CA SER A 317 -2.19 10.84 4.34
C SER A 317 -2.56 12.00 5.25
N ARG A 318 -1.82 13.10 5.19
CA ARG A 318 -1.86 14.20 6.16
C ARG A 318 -2.24 15.53 5.53
N ILE A 319 -3.06 15.51 4.48
CA ILE A 319 -3.62 16.72 3.87
C ILE A 319 -4.96 17.03 4.57
N PRO A 320 -5.00 17.88 5.63
CA PRO A 320 -6.25 18.29 6.23
C PRO A 320 -6.97 19.34 5.37
N TYR A 321 -8.26 19.52 5.64
CA TYR A 321 -8.95 20.73 5.21
C TYR A 321 -8.37 21.96 5.90
N THR A 322 -8.36 23.11 5.22
CA THR A 322 -7.86 24.38 5.78
C THR A 322 -8.47 24.66 7.16
N GLY A 323 -7.62 24.83 8.17
CA GLY A 323 -8.02 25.06 9.56
C GLY A 323 -8.25 23.79 10.39
N MET A 324 -8.27 22.60 9.78
CA MET A 324 -8.22 21.31 10.49
C MET A 324 -6.77 20.85 10.65
N LYS A 325 -6.53 19.97 11.63
CA LYS A 325 -5.25 19.29 11.85
C LYS A 325 -5.48 17.78 11.85
N GLN A 326 -4.65 17.05 11.12
CA GLN A 326 -4.68 15.59 11.11
C GLN A 326 -3.46 15.06 11.84
N GLN A 327 -3.67 14.24 12.88
CA GLN A 327 -2.60 13.66 13.69
C GLN A 327 -2.98 12.21 14.00
N LEU A 328 -1.97 11.33 14.08
CA LEU A 328 -2.18 9.94 14.47
C LEU A 328 -2.34 9.83 16.00
N TYR A 329 -1.48 10.52 16.75
CA TYR A 329 -1.50 10.57 18.21
C TYR A 329 -1.79 11.98 18.69
N THR A 330 -2.87 12.13 19.46
CA THR A 330 -3.25 13.41 20.07
C THR A 330 -2.40 13.77 21.29
N ASP A 331 -1.84 12.76 21.97
CA ASP A 331 -1.02 12.86 23.17
C ASP A 331 0.45 12.46 22.92
N LEU A 332 0.95 12.70 21.70
CA LEU A 332 2.33 12.39 21.31
C LEU A 332 3.31 13.09 22.27
N THR A 333 4.12 12.29 22.94
CA THR A 333 5.07 12.73 23.95
C THR A 333 6.49 12.35 23.55
N MET A 334 7.38 13.33 23.51
CA MET A 334 8.81 13.09 23.34
C MET A 334 9.51 13.13 24.70
N LEU A 335 10.13 12.01 25.07
CA LEU A 335 11.05 11.93 26.19
C LEU A 335 12.44 12.32 25.70
N VAL A 336 13.14 13.19 26.43
CA VAL A 336 14.50 13.62 26.09
C VAL A 336 15.24 14.09 27.34
N SER A 337 16.54 13.80 27.45
CA SER A 337 17.32 14.35 28.55
C SER A 337 17.60 15.83 28.38
N LEU A 338 17.62 16.57 29.47
CA LEU A 338 18.27 17.88 29.49
C LEU A 338 19.77 17.68 29.21
N GLY A 339 20.33 18.50 28.33
CA GLY A 339 21.77 18.51 28.09
C GLY A 339 22.53 18.87 29.36
N HIS A 340 23.72 18.30 29.54
CA HIS A 340 24.54 18.60 30.72
C HIS A 340 25.12 20.02 30.65
N ALA A 341 25.38 20.62 31.81
CA ALA A 341 26.35 21.69 31.92
C ALA A 341 27.71 21.08 31.59
N GLN A 342 28.15 21.17 30.33
CA GLN A 342 29.50 20.74 29.97
C GLN A 342 30.50 21.73 30.58
N GLU A 343 31.58 21.24 31.17
CA GLU A 343 32.75 22.06 31.46
C GLU A 343 33.42 22.43 30.12
N GLY A 344 33.48 23.72 29.80
CA GLY A 344 34.08 24.22 28.56
C GLY A 344 33.41 25.50 28.02
N GLU A 345 33.72 25.87 26.79
CA GLU A 345 33.02 26.94 26.07
C GLU A 345 31.59 26.45 25.77
N ASN A 346 30.55 27.16 26.24
CA ASN A 346 29.11 26.83 26.16
C ASN A 346 28.47 26.15 27.40
N VAL A 347 28.87 26.55 28.60
CA VAL A 347 28.17 26.16 29.84
C VAL A 347 26.77 26.77 29.87
N ARG A 348 25.74 25.94 30.03
CA ARG A 348 24.36 26.42 30.27
C ARG A 348 24.26 27.02 31.67
N SER A 349 23.60 28.17 31.80
CA SER A 349 23.39 28.82 33.09
C SER A 349 22.66 27.90 34.08
N ILE A 350 23.05 27.96 35.36
CA ILE A 350 22.39 27.19 36.44
C ILE A 350 20.92 27.58 36.52
N GLU A 351 20.62 28.88 36.36
CA GLU A 351 19.27 29.42 36.31
C GLU A 351 18.39 28.76 35.25
N TYR A 352 18.96 28.39 34.09
CA TYR A 352 18.22 27.66 33.06
C TYR A 352 17.70 26.32 33.59
N PHE A 353 18.54 25.54 34.27
CA PHE A 353 18.15 24.26 34.86
C PHE A 353 17.19 24.41 36.05
N GLU A 354 17.38 25.43 36.88
CA GLU A 354 16.47 25.72 37.99
C GLU A 354 15.06 26.03 37.52
N ARG A 355 14.89 26.69 36.36
CA ARG A 355 13.57 26.92 35.76
C ARG A 355 12.83 25.62 35.44
N PHE A 356 13.53 24.56 35.03
CA PHE A 356 12.91 23.24 34.81
C PHE A 356 12.53 22.57 36.14
N LYS A 357 13.46 22.55 37.10
CA LYS A 357 13.22 22.02 38.45
C LYS A 357 12.00 22.69 39.11
N ASN A 358 11.92 24.02 39.01
CA ASN A 358 10.85 24.83 39.61
C ASN A 358 9.54 24.80 38.79
N GLY A 359 9.52 24.23 37.59
CA GLY A 359 8.30 24.20 36.78
C GLY A 359 7.96 25.53 36.08
N THR A 360 8.93 26.44 35.95
CA THR A 360 8.74 27.80 35.38
C THR A 360 9.39 28.00 34.00
N ALA A 361 10.02 26.97 33.44
CA ALA A 361 10.62 27.01 32.11
C ALA A 361 9.57 27.31 31.03
N LYS A 362 9.97 28.13 30.05
CA LYS A 362 9.10 28.58 28.92
C LYS A 362 9.58 28.07 27.57
N TYR A 363 10.84 27.68 27.47
CA TYR A 363 11.47 27.30 26.20
C TYR A 363 12.38 26.10 26.38
N TYR A 364 12.36 25.20 25.41
CA TYR A 364 13.30 24.11 25.25
C TYR A 364 13.79 24.06 23.81
N HIS A 365 15.06 23.76 23.58
CA HIS A 365 15.62 23.64 22.22
C HIS A 365 16.28 22.30 21.99
N LEU A 366 16.21 21.84 20.74
CA LEU A 366 16.81 20.60 20.27
C LEU A 366 17.43 20.82 18.88
N PRO A 367 18.71 20.48 18.64
CA PRO A 367 19.27 20.56 17.29
C PRO A 367 18.53 19.66 16.29
N GLN A 368 18.22 20.20 15.11
CA GLN A 368 17.49 19.48 14.07
C GLN A 368 18.21 18.18 13.68
N ASP A 369 19.52 18.27 13.45
CA ASP A 369 20.36 17.12 13.10
C ASP A 369 20.25 15.98 14.13
N THR A 370 20.12 16.32 15.42
CA THR A 370 20.03 15.30 16.48
C THR A 370 18.72 14.52 16.39
N PHE A 371 17.63 15.19 16.03
CA PHE A 371 16.34 14.55 15.79
C PHE A 371 16.39 13.70 14.51
N GLU A 372 16.87 14.26 13.40
CA GLU A 372 16.93 13.58 12.10
C GLU A 372 17.86 12.36 12.10
N MET A 373 19.01 12.45 12.78
CA MET A 373 19.93 11.33 12.96
C MET A 373 19.35 10.19 13.80
N LYS A 374 18.25 10.41 14.53
CA LYS A 374 17.55 9.36 15.28
C LYS A 374 16.30 8.88 14.55
N TYR A 375 15.54 9.80 13.98
CA TYR A 375 14.20 9.62 13.43
C TYR A 375 14.17 10.05 11.96
N LYS A 376 14.80 9.26 11.10
CA LYS A 376 14.96 9.62 9.68
C LYS A 376 13.59 9.67 8.98
N GLY A 377 13.21 10.80 8.41
CA GLY A 377 11.94 10.97 7.68
C GLY A 377 10.73 11.33 8.54
N LEU A 378 10.94 11.72 9.81
CA LEU A 378 9.87 12.19 10.71
C LEU A 378 9.95 13.70 11.01
N GLN A 379 10.52 14.52 10.11
CA GLN A 379 10.73 15.95 10.38
C GLN A 379 9.45 16.73 10.70
N HIS A 380 8.36 16.39 10.02
CA HIS A 380 7.04 17.01 10.21
C HIS A 380 6.34 16.59 11.51
N ILE A 381 6.65 15.40 12.05
CA ILE A 381 6.10 14.90 13.33
C ILE A 381 6.49 15.80 14.49
N VAL A 382 7.61 16.53 14.40
CA VAL A 382 8.03 17.44 15.47
C VAL A 382 6.94 18.46 15.82
N ASN A 383 6.16 18.91 14.83
CA ASN A 383 5.03 19.84 15.01
C ASN A 383 3.77 19.17 15.62
N GLU A 384 3.77 17.84 15.70
CA GLU A 384 2.71 17.04 16.30
C GLU A 384 2.97 16.70 17.78
N ILE A 385 4.21 16.89 18.26
CA ILE A 385 4.57 16.66 19.66
C ILE A 385 3.73 17.55 20.56
N ALA A 386 2.82 16.94 21.32
CA ALA A 386 1.94 17.62 22.26
C ALA A 386 2.61 17.82 23.62
N PHE A 387 3.56 16.94 23.98
CA PHE A 387 4.14 16.88 25.31
C PHE A 387 5.65 16.58 25.28
N LEU A 388 6.39 17.15 26.24
CA LEU A 388 7.82 16.91 26.43
C LEU A 388 8.12 16.37 27.83
N GLY A 389 8.62 15.14 27.93
CA GLY A 389 9.17 14.60 29.17
C GLY A 389 10.67 14.90 29.25
N LEU A 390 11.05 15.88 30.07
CA LEU A 390 12.42 16.34 30.18
C LEU A 390 13.12 15.64 31.35
N ALA A 391 14.20 14.90 31.07
CA ALA A 391 14.94 14.20 32.11
C ALA A 391 15.91 15.15 32.82
N GLU A 392 15.72 15.29 34.12
CA GLU A 392 16.56 16.08 35.02
C GLU A 392 17.58 15.17 35.70
N GLN A 393 18.75 15.71 36.04
CA GLN A 393 19.71 14.99 36.87
C GLN A 393 19.38 15.17 38.35
N ASP A 394 19.31 14.04 39.05
CA ASP A 394 19.21 13.96 40.49
C ASP A 394 20.57 14.23 41.17
N GLU A 395 20.58 14.41 42.49
CA GLU A 395 21.78 14.66 43.31
C GLU A 395 22.84 13.54 43.17
N GLN A 396 22.41 12.33 42.82
CA GLN A 396 23.26 11.16 42.58
C GLN A 396 23.77 11.06 41.13
N GLY A 397 23.46 12.05 40.26
CA GLY A 397 23.85 12.08 38.85
C GLY A 397 22.94 11.27 37.91
N ASN A 398 21.96 10.55 38.46
CA ASN A 398 20.98 9.76 37.71
C ASN A 398 19.96 10.66 36.98
N LYS A 399 19.54 10.27 35.78
CA LYS A 399 18.50 10.99 35.01
C LYS A 399 17.11 10.46 35.36
N ILE A 400 16.20 11.36 35.72
CA ILE A 400 14.81 11.04 36.11
C ILE A 400 13.85 12.00 35.41
N ILE A 401 12.70 11.50 34.94
CA ILE A 401 11.60 12.34 34.45
C ILE A 401 10.46 12.29 35.47
N ASN A 402 10.20 13.44 36.09
CA ASN A 402 9.08 13.62 37.03
C ASN A 402 7.93 14.44 36.43
N LYS A 403 8.23 15.23 35.40
CA LYS A 403 7.32 16.21 34.82
C LYS A 403 7.27 16.08 33.31
N VAL A 404 6.09 16.32 32.78
CA VAL A 404 5.83 16.44 31.35
C VAL A 404 5.28 17.83 31.06
N TRP A 405 5.82 18.48 30.03
CA TRP A 405 5.50 19.84 29.68
C TRP A 405 4.61 19.87 28.44
N GLN A 406 3.51 20.61 28.49
CA GLN A 406 2.67 20.80 27.31
C GLN A 406 3.39 21.68 26.28
N VAL A 407 3.47 21.24 25.03
CA VAL A 407 4.01 22.02 23.92
C VAL A 407 2.91 22.91 23.36
N LYS A 408 3.15 24.22 23.32
CA LYS A 408 2.25 25.19 22.69
C LYS A 408 2.52 25.33 21.20
N ARG A 409 3.80 25.42 20.85
CA ARG A 409 4.26 25.66 19.49
C ARG A 409 5.68 25.15 19.32
N VAL A 410 5.99 24.71 18.10
CA VAL A 410 7.34 24.44 17.64
C VAL A 410 7.69 25.39 16.49
N SER A 411 8.91 25.90 16.48
CA SER A 411 9.45 26.70 15.38
C SER A 411 10.89 26.29 15.08
N ILE A 412 11.25 26.26 13.80
CA ILE A 412 12.63 26.07 13.36
C ILE A 412 13.32 27.44 13.37
N VAL A 413 14.42 27.54 14.12
CA VAL A 413 15.19 28.79 14.27
C VAL A 413 16.68 28.52 14.17
N LYS A 414 17.46 29.52 13.76
CA LYS A 414 18.93 29.41 13.76
C LYS A 414 19.45 29.52 15.19
N ARG A 415 20.46 28.74 15.55
CA ARG A 415 21.01 28.68 16.92
C ARG A 415 21.54 30.03 17.41
N ASN A 416 22.08 30.85 16.52
CA ASN A 416 22.54 32.22 16.80
C ASN A 416 21.45 33.25 17.11
N THR A 417 20.20 32.94 16.81
CA THR A 417 19.06 33.80 17.16
C THR A 417 18.49 33.50 18.55
N LEU A 418 18.90 32.40 19.18
CA LEU A 418 18.40 31.98 20.48
C LEU A 418 19.06 32.77 21.62
N THR A 419 18.24 33.29 22.52
CA THR A 419 18.71 34.01 23.71
C THR A 419 19.23 33.04 24.79
N GLU A 420 19.95 33.58 25.76
CA GLU A 420 20.38 32.84 26.95
C GLU A 420 19.20 32.22 27.71
N GLU A 421 18.04 32.90 27.76
CA GLU A 421 16.84 32.34 28.39
C GLU A 421 16.27 31.12 27.66
N GLN A 422 16.40 31.09 26.33
CA GLN A 422 15.86 30.03 25.48
C GLN A 422 16.79 28.81 25.44
N ALA A 423 18.10 29.05 25.40
CA ALA A 423 19.09 28.01 25.15
C ALA A 423 20.05 27.71 26.31
N GLY A 424 20.03 28.54 27.35
CA GLY A 424 20.93 28.49 28.50
C GLY A 424 22.27 29.20 28.27
N TYR A 425 22.59 29.58 27.03
CA TYR A 425 23.80 30.33 26.65
C TYR A 425 23.65 30.91 25.23
N ILE A 426 24.48 31.90 24.88
CA ILE A 426 24.55 32.49 23.53
C ILE A 426 25.59 31.72 22.70
N SER A 427 25.29 31.45 21.43
CA SER A 427 26.18 30.73 20.51
C SER A 427 26.12 31.35 19.13
N ASP A 428 27.25 31.49 18.44
CA ASP A 428 27.29 32.05 17.08
C ASP A 428 27.00 31.01 15.98
N SER A 429 26.62 29.78 16.35
CA SER A 429 26.35 28.72 15.39
C SER A 429 25.12 29.03 14.51
N GLU A 430 25.25 28.84 13.20
CA GLU A 430 24.14 28.98 12.25
C GLU A 430 23.27 27.73 12.10
N ARG A 431 23.53 26.67 12.88
CA ARG A 431 22.76 25.43 12.79
C ARG A 431 21.28 25.66 13.08
N LEU A 432 20.43 24.79 12.54
CA LEU A 432 18.98 24.84 12.77
C LEU A 432 18.62 24.03 14.03
N ASP A 433 17.89 24.67 14.93
CA ASP A 433 17.38 24.06 16.15
C ASP A 433 15.84 24.17 16.17
N TYR A 434 15.17 23.11 16.64
CA TYR A 434 13.76 23.14 16.99
C TYR A 434 13.59 23.85 18.32
N LEU A 435 12.89 24.98 18.33
CA LEU A 435 12.50 25.70 19.53
C LEU A 435 11.07 25.32 19.92
N PHE A 436 10.93 24.72 21.08
CA PHE A 436 9.66 24.36 21.71
C PHE A 436 9.27 25.45 22.70
N GLU A 437 8.13 26.08 22.48
CA GLU A 437 7.46 26.91 23.49
C GLU A 437 6.64 25.98 24.39
N ILE A 438 7.06 25.89 25.66
CA ILE A 438 6.45 25.01 26.65
C ILE A 438 5.50 25.78 27.58
N GLY A 439 4.41 25.12 27.94
CA GLY A 439 3.35 25.62 28.79
C GLY A 439 3.41 25.04 30.19
N MET A 440 2.26 24.58 30.67
CA MET A 440 2.13 24.05 32.02
C MET A 440 2.90 22.73 32.18
N ALA A 441 3.60 22.59 33.32
CA ALA A 441 4.19 21.33 33.74
C ALA A 441 3.13 20.46 34.43
N LEU A 442 3.01 19.22 33.98
CA LEU A 442 2.19 18.17 34.55
C LEU A 442 3.09 17.21 35.32
N ASN A 443 2.80 16.95 36.59
CA ASN A 443 3.53 15.94 37.35
C ASN A 443 3.06 14.56 36.91
N LEU A 444 4.03 13.66 36.65
CA LEU A 444 3.74 12.27 36.39
C LEU A 444 3.33 11.57 37.70
N PRO A 445 2.41 10.59 37.65
CA PRO A 445 2.07 9.79 38.82
C PRO A 445 3.26 8.94 39.29
N ASN A 446 4.09 8.48 38.34
CA ASN A 446 5.28 7.68 38.57
C ASN A 446 6.50 8.34 37.93
N SER A 447 7.59 8.46 38.69
CA SER A 447 8.87 8.93 38.18
C SER A 447 9.51 7.90 37.25
N ILE A 448 9.89 8.31 36.04
CA ILE A 448 10.57 7.44 35.09
C ILE A 448 12.07 7.45 35.38
N ARG A 449 12.65 6.27 35.65
CA ARG A 449 14.06 6.06 35.98
C ARG A 449 14.80 5.27 34.89
N ASN A 450 16.09 5.00 35.10
CA ASN A 450 16.95 4.23 34.20
C ASN A 450 17.12 4.83 32.79
N ILE A 451 17.12 6.16 32.69
CA ILE A 451 17.33 6.85 31.42
C ILE A 451 18.83 6.81 31.07
N PRO A 452 19.21 6.45 29.83
CA PRO A 452 20.61 6.37 29.42
C PRO A 452 21.41 7.65 29.75
N LEU A 453 22.48 7.47 30.52
CA LEU A 453 23.41 8.54 30.88
C LEU A 453 24.29 8.92 29.68
N GLU A 454 24.78 7.91 28.95
CA GLU A 454 25.64 8.09 27.78
C GLU A 454 24.85 8.14 26.46
N GLY A 455 25.23 9.11 25.61
CA GLY A 455 24.64 9.33 24.30
C GLY A 455 23.28 10.03 24.37
N PHE A 456 23.25 11.33 24.09
CA PHE A 456 22.04 12.15 24.10
C PHE A 456 20.90 11.52 23.27
N ARG A 457 21.23 10.98 22.09
CA ARG A 457 20.25 10.27 21.23
C ARG A 457 19.67 9.01 21.88
N LYS A 458 20.39 8.30 22.74
CA LYS A 458 19.86 7.11 23.44
C LYS A 458 18.79 7.49 24.49
N SER A 459 18.86 8.71 25.03
CA SER A 459 17.87 9.23 25.97
C SER A 459 16.55 9.67 25.34
N MET A 460 16.51 9.82 24.01
CA MET A 460 15.30 10.26 23.31
C MET A 460 14.32 9.11 23.11
N LYS A 461 13.02 9.32 23.22
CA LYS A 461 12.01 8.31 22.82
C LYS A 461 10.70 9.00 22.48
N LEU A 462 10.06 8.61 21.38
CA LEU A 462 8.69 9.02 21.04
C LEU A 462 7.72 7.99 21.59
N THR A 463 6.71 8.43 22.34
CA THR A 463 5.67 7.58 22.96
C THR A 463 4.40 8.41 23.14
N THR A 464 3.38 7.88 23.81
CA THR A 464 2.15 8.61 24.16
C THR A 464 2.08 8.86 25.66
N LEU A 465 1.40 9.93 26.08
CA LEU A 465 1.23 10.24 27.50
C LEU A 465 0.56 9.08 28.25
N SER A 466 -0.40 8.44 27.60
CA SER A 466 -1.12 7.27 28.11
C SER A 466 -0.19 6.09 28.43
N LYS A 467 0.83 5.84 27.60
CA LYS A 467 1.82 4.78 27.79
C LYS A 467 2.83 5.11 28.90
N ILE A 468 3.12 6.39 29.10
CA ILE A 468 4.06 6.84 30.15
C ILE A 468 3.46 6.66 31.56
N ASN A 469 2.18 6.96 31.74
CA ASN A 469 1.58 7.02 33.07
C ASN A 469 1.62 5.70 33.85
N ASN A 470 1.71 4.56 33.16
CA ASN A 470 1.72 3.23 33.77
C ASN A 470 3.12 2.69 34.02
N GLU A 471 4.17 3.37 33.57
CA GLU A 471 5.53 2.87 33.58
C GLU A 471 6.43 3.63 34.56
N THR A 472 7.46 2.93 35.06
CA THR A 472 8.45 3.48 36.01
C THR A 472 9.88 3.45 35.46
N GLU A 473 10.15 2.67 34.40
CA GLU A 473 11.47 2.58 33.79
C GLU A 473 11.44 2.95 32.31
N PHE A 474 12.46 3.69 31.88
CA PHE A 474 12.59 4.15 30.50
C PHE A 474 12.57 3.01 29.47
N ASN A 475 13.13 1.84 29.80
CA ASN A 475 13.25 0.72 28.87
C ASN A 475 11.91 0.03 28.59
N PHE A 476 10.99 0.01 29.55
CA PHE A 476 9.68 -0.62 29.39
C PHE A 476 8.65 0.26 28.68
N ILE A 477 8.93 1.57 28.56
CA ILE A 477 8.07 2.47 27.78
C ILE A 477 8.10 2.05 26.33
N GLU A 478 6.95 1.56 25.86
CA GLU A 478 6.73 1.22 24.46
C GLU A 478 6.87 2.47 23.59
N PRO A 479 7.80 2.46 22.61
CA PRO A 479 7.90 3.52 21.63
C PRO A 479 6.77 3.47 20.61
N VAL A 480 6.48 4.62 20.00
CA VAL A 480 5.73 4.73 18.74
C VAL A 480 6.69 5.09 17.60
N TYR A 481 6.28 4.87 16.36
CA TYR A 481 7.05 5.06 15.12
C TYR A 481 8.34 4.24 15.08
N THR A 482 8.29 3.00 15.58
CA THR A 482 9.47 2.14 15.84
C THR A 482 10.32 1.88 14.60
N GLU A 483 9.69 1.76 13.43
CA GLU A 483 10.34 1.57 12.12
C GLU A 483 11.22 2.74 11.66
N PHE A 484 11.08 3.93 12.26
CA PHE A 484 11.89 5.10 11.95
C PHE A 484 13.09 5.27 12.90
N TYR A 485 13.24 4.37 13.88
CA TYR A 485 14.40 4.34 14.75
C TYR A 485 15.55 3.75 13.96
N LEU A 486 16.59 4.54 13.71
CA LEU A 486 17.83 4.01 13.16
C LEU A 486 18.46 3.04 14.16
N ASN A 487 18.91 1.86 13.69
CA ASN A 487 19.72 0.94 14.49
C ASN A 487 20.93 1.73 15.03
N GLN A 488 20.97 1.94 16.35
CA GLN A 488 22.02 2.69 17.04
C GLN A 488 23.14 1.79 17.53
#